data_AF-A0A6V8Q767-F1
#
_entry.id   AF-A0A6V8Q767-F1
#
_cell.length_a   1.000
_cell.length_b   1.000
_cell.length_c   1.000
_cell.angle_alpha   90.00
_cell.angle_beta   90.00
_cell.angle_gamma   90.00
#
_symmetry.space_group_name_H-M   'P 1'
#
loop_
_entity.id
_entity.type
_entity.pdbx_description
1 polymer ?
#
loop_
_entity_poly.entity_id
_entity_poly.type
_entity_poly.pdbx_seq_one_letter_code
_entity_poly.pdbx_strand_id
1 'polypeptide(L)'
;MRALTITHRDITRDSLLRIAEEIPGARIGLRIAGYLLVLSGWRSSQVAELFGLTRCGVVKWIRKANQMGLEAVRDRPRSGRPALIDQGLMKELDQVLSRPPKEGGIARSRWDGVVVVEYLDRVHRIKIHVRHAQRLIRKLGYSLRRPIYRYVQASEEGVPGFWEELKKTPSRPQKQGPKGRPF
;
A
#
# COMPACT_ATOMS: atom_id res chain seq x y z
N MET A 1 -20.68 51.14 -31.09
CA MET A 1 -20.67 50.75 -29.65
C MET A 1 -19.25 50.88 -29.12
N ARG A 2 -19.05 51.49 -27.95
CA ARG A 2 -17.72 51.54 -27.30
C ARG A 2 -17.40 50.18 -26.68
N ALA A 3 -16.15 49.73 -26.80
CA ALA A 3 -15.69 48.52 -26.13
C ALA A 3 -15.70 48.74 -24.62
N LEU A 4 -16.23 47.78 -23.87
CA LEU A 4 -16.14 47.76 -22.42
C LEU A 4 -14.73 47.33 -22.02
N THR A 5 -14.16 48.00 -21.01
CA THR A 5 -12.84 47.68 -20.46
C THR A 5 -12.96 47.33 -18.99
N ILE A 6 -12.13 46.39 -18.53
CA ILE A 6 -12.03 46.05 -17.11
C ILE A 6 -11.30 47.20 -16.39
N THR A 7 -11.96 47.83 -15.43
CA THR A 7 -11.41 48.97 -14.66
C THR A 7 -11.04 48.62 -13.22
N HIS A 8 -11.44 47.45 -12.74
CA HIS A 8 -11.24 47.04 -11.35
C HIS A 8 -9.77 46.70 -11.08
N ARG A 9 -9.17 47.34 -10.05
CA ARG A 9 -7.73 47.23 -9.73
C ARG A 9 -7.28 45.82 -9.41
N ASP A 10 -8.12 45.04 -8.75
CA ASP A 10 -7.76 43.67 -8.32
C ASP A 10 -7.80 42.65 -9.46
N ILE A 11 -8.36 43.03 -10.62
CA ILE A 11 -8.41 42.16 -11.79
C ILE A 11 -7.13 42.40 -12.60
N THR A 12 -6.10 41.66 -12.23
CA THR A 12 -4.79 41.65 -12.89
C THR A 12 -4.56 40.28 -13.53
N ARG A 13 -3.61 40.20 -14.47
CA ARG A 13 -3.21 38.92 -15.06
C ARG A 13 -2.82 37.91 -13.97
N ASP A 14 -2.01 38.34 -13.01
CA ASP A 14 -1.48 37.45 -11.98
C ASP A 14 -2.55 37.00 -10.98
N SER A 15 -3.49 37.89 -10.61
CA SER A 15 -4.60 37.49 -9.73
C SER A 15 -5.55 36.50 -10.40
N LEU A 16 -5.84 36.68 -11.69
CA LEU A 16 -6.66 35.74 -12.46
C LEU A 16 -5.98 34.37 -12.61
N LEU A 17 -4.67 34.36 -12.90
CA LEU A 17 -3.91 33.12 -13.00
C LEU A 17 -3.84 32.38 -11.66
N ARG A 18 -3.72 33.10 -10.54
CA ARG A 18 -3.75 32.51 -9.20
C ARG A 18 -5.09 31.83 -8.90
N ILE A 19 -6.20 32.52 -9.17
CA ILE A 19 -7.55 31.92 -9.02
C ILE A 19 -7.69 30.66 -9.89
N ALA A 20 -7.14 30.68 -11.11
CA ALA A 20 -7.16 29.51 -12.00
C ALA A 20 -6.30 28.32 -11.51
N GLU A 21 -5.38 28.51 -10.56
CA GLU A 21 -4.64 27.41 -9.93
C GLU A 21 -5.45 26.73 -8.83
N GLU A 22 -6.29 27.48 -8.12
CA GLU A 22 -7.13 26.99 -7.03
C GLU A 22 -8.34 26.20 -7.54
N ILE A 23 -8.86 26.57 -8.71
CA ILE A 23 -10.05 25.93 -9.30
C ILE A 23 -9.67 24.59 -9.94
N PRO A 24 -10.24 23.45 -9.47
CA PRO A 24 -10.03 22.17 -10.11
C PRO A 24 -10.46 22.19 -11.58
N GLY A 25 -9.55 21.78 -12.47
CA GLY A 25 -9.83 21.71 -13.92
C GLY A 25 -9.66 23.02 -14.69
N ALA A 26 -9.45 24.18 -14.04
CA ALA A 26 -9.23 25.45 -14.75
C ALA A 26 -8.00 25.42 -15.68
N ARG A 27 -6.97 24.63 -15.33
CA ARG A 27 -5.81 24.38 -16.21
C ARG A 27 -6.17 23.70 -17.53
N ILE A 28 -7.24 22.89 -17.57
CA ILE A 28 -7.76 22.30 -18.82
C ILE A 28 -8.40 23.42 -19.66
N GLY A 29 -9.20 24.28 -19.04
CA GLY A 29 -9.80 25.45 -19.69
C GLY A 29 -8.76 26.37 -20.33
N LEU A 30 -7.69 26.72 -19.59
CA LEU A 30 -6.57 27.52 -20.13
C LEU A 30 -5.87 26.83 -21.31
N ARG A 31 -5.74 25.50 -21.28
CA ARG A 31 -5.17 24.73 -22.40
C ARG A 31 -6.07 24.79 -23.63
N ILE A 32 -7.40 24.65 -23.45
CA ILE A 32 -8.38 24.80 -24.53
C ILE A 32 -8.30 26.20 -25.12
N ALA A 33 -8.33 27.25 -24.28
CA ALA A 33 -8.19 28.63 -24.72
C ALA A 33 -6.88 28.86 -25.49
N GLY A 34 -5.77 28.27 -25.02
CA GLY A 34 -4.50 28.30 -25.74
C GLY A 34 -4.54 27.67 -27.12
N TYR A 35 -5.20 26.51 -27.28
CA TYR A 35 -5.40 25.93 -28.60
C TYR A 35 -6.26 26.81 -29.51
N LEU A 36 -7.35 27.37 -28.99
CA LEU A 36 -8.21 28.28 -29.76
C LEU A 36 -7.43 29.51 -30.25
N LEU A 37 -6.61 30.14 -29.39
CA LEU A 37 -5.78 31.27 -29.77
C LEU A 37 -4.79 30.93 -30.88
N VAL A 38 -4.13 29.77 -30.78
CA VAL A 38 -3.21 29.28 -31.84
C VAL A 38 -3.96 29.06 -33.15
N LEU A 39 -5.15 28.46 -33.11
CA LEU A 39 -6.01 28.28 -34.29
C LEU A 39 -6.48 29.63 -34.87
N SER A 40 -6.64 30.65 -34.05
CA SER A 40 -6.92 32.03 -34.47
C SER A 40 -5.68 32.80 -34.96
N GLY A 41 -4.54 32.14 -35.14
CA GLY A 41 -3.32 32.72 -35.71
C GLY A 41 -2.36 33.34 -34.68
N TRP A 42 -2.61 33.21 -33.39
CA TRP A 42 -1.68 33.71 -32.37
C TRP A 42 -0.40 32.89 -32.33
N ARG A 43 0.73 33.57 -32.16
CA ARG A 43 2.03 32.93 -32.02
C ARG A 43 2.15 32.27 -30.65
N SER A 44 2.86 31.15 -30.60
CA SER A 44 3.15 30.42 -29.34
C SER A 44 3.77 31.29 -28.25
N SER A 45 4.54 32.33 -28.61
CA SER A 45 5.09 33.31 -27.66
C SER A 45 4.03 34.21 -27.04
N GLN A 46 3.04 34.67 -27.81
CA GLN A 46 1.95 35.52 -27.32
C GLN A 46 1.04 34.75 -26.37
N VAL A 47 0.74 33.49 -26.72
CA VAL A 47 -0.04 32.59 -25.85
C VAL A 47 0.69 32.31 -24.55
N ALA A 48 2.02 32.11 -24.61
CA ALA A 48 2.85 31.90 -23.44
C ALA A 48 2.83 33.12 -22.51
N GLU A 49 2.98 34.32 -23.07
CA GLU A 49 2.92 35.58 -22.33
C GLU A 49 1.55 35.80 -21.67
N LEU A 50 0.45 35.52 -22.38
CA LEU A 50 -0.90 35.69 -21.87
C LEU A 50 -1.17 34.82 -20.63
N PHE A 51 -0.71 33.57 -20.64
CA PHE A 51 -0.99 32.60 -19.56
C PHE A 51 0.14 32.46 -18.54
N GLY A 52 1.20 33.27 -18.62
CA GLY A 52 2.36 33.13 -17.72
C GLY A 52 3.09 31.79 -17.89
N LEU A 53 3.12 31.25 -19.10
CA LEU A 53 3.78 29.99 -19.44
C LEU A 53 5.10 30.22 -20.18
N THR A 54 5.91 29.17 -20.30
CA THR A 54 7.06 29.21 -21.20
C THR A 54 6.63 28.91 -22.64
N ARG A 55 7.28 29.54 -23.63
CA ARG A 55 7.08 29.23 -25.06
C ARG A 55 7.24 27.73 -25.33
N CYS A 56 8.25 27.10 -24.72
CA CYS A 56 8.50 25.66 -24.85
C CYS A 56 7.30 24.82 -24.35
N GLY A 57 6.64 25.25 -23.26
CA GLY A 57 5.43 24.62 -22.75
C GLY A 57 4.28 24.64 -23.77
N VAL A 58 4.03 25.80 -24.37
CA VAL A 58 2.99 25.95 -25.41
C VAL A 58 3.33 25.12 -26.65
N VAL A 59 4.58 25.12 -27.10
CA VAL A 59 5.02 24.28 -28.23
C VAL A 59 4.80 22.79 -27.95
N LYS A 60 5.07 22.33 -26.71
CA LYS A 60 4.79 20.94 -26.31
C LYS A 60 3.30 20.62 -26.37
N TRP A 61 2.43 21.56 -25.96
CA TRP A 61 0.98 21.38 -26.08
C TRP A 61 0.56 21.22 -27.54
N ILE A 62 1.03 22.10 -28.43
CA ILE A 62 0.73 22.05 -29.87
C ILE A 62 1.19 20.72 -30.47
N ARG A 63 2.44 20.30 -30.20
CA ARG A 63 2.96 19.02 -30.69
C ARG A 63 2.13 17.84 -30.20
N LYS A 64 1.74 17.85 -28.93
CA LYS A 64 0.90 16.80 -28.34
C LYS A 64 -0.49 16.77 -28.97
N ALA A 65 -1.10 17.93 -29.22
CA ALA A 65 -2.37 18.04 -29.93
C ALA A 65 -2.28 17.51 -31.36
N ASN A 66 -1.20 17.81 -32.09
CA ASN A 66 -0.98 17.28 -33.44
C ASN A 66 -0.80 15.75 -33.45
N GLN A 67 -0.24 15.16 -32.39
CA GLN A 67 -0.03 13.71 -32.29
C GLN A 67 -1.26 12.94 -31.81
N MET A 68 -2.05 13.52 -30.90
CA MET A 68 -3.11 12.79 -30.19
C MET A 68 -4.52 13.37 -30.39
N GLY A 69 -4.66 14.48 -31.13
CA GLY A 69 -5.92 15.18 -31.30
C GLY A 69 -6.50 15.69 -29.98
N LEU A 70 -7.83 15.53 -29.82
CA LEU A 70 -8.58 16.01 -28.65
C LEU A 70 -8.14 15.37 -27.33
N GLU A 71 -7.55 14.17 -27.35
CA GLU A 71 -7.01 13.53 -26.14
C GLU A 71 -5.85 14.30 -25.52
N ALA A 72 -5.21 15.22 -26.26
CA ALA A 72 -4.19 16.11 -25.72
C ALA A 72 -4.73 17.17 -24.77
N VAL A 73 -6.04 17.47 -24.85
CA VAL A 73 -6.72 18.45 -23.98
C VAL A 73 -6.85 17.88 -22.57
N ARG A 74 -7.25 16.60 -22.48
CA ARG A 74 -7.53 15.94 -21.21
C ARG A 74 -6.31 15.92 -20.31
N ASP A 75 -6.54 16.16 -19.02
CA ASP A 75 -5.49 15.97 -18.03
C ASP A 75 -5.28 14.48 -17.82
N ARG A 76 -4.06 13.99 -18.06
CA ARG A 76 -3.74 12.60 -17.75
C ARG A 76 -3.34 12.55 -16.29
N PRO A 77 -3.84 11.58 -15.51
CA PRO A 77 -3.33 11.37 -14.17
C PRO A 77 -1.82 11.19 -14.26
N ARG A 78 -1.08 12.05 -13.54
CA ARG A 78 0.38 11.91 -13.44
C ARG A 78 0.62 10.60 -12.72
N SER A 79 1.08 9.56 -13.43
CA SER A 79 1.65 8.40 -12.77
C SER A 79 2.86 8.92 -11.99
N GLY A 80 2.80 8.84 -10.66
CA GLY A 80 3.96 9.13 -9.84
C GLY A 80 5.12 8.18 -10.19
N ARG A 81 6.21 8.26 -9.42
CA ARG A 81 7.29 7.26 -9.53
C ARG A 81 6.66 5.86 -9.51
N PRO A 82 6.97 4.98 -10.49
CA PRO A 82 6.44 3.62 -10.49
C PRO A 82 6.73 2.99 -9.13
N ALA A 83 5.70 2.45 -8.49
CA ALA A 83 5.86 1.84 -7.19
C ALA A 83 6.83 0.68 -7.32
N LEU A 84 7.84 0.61 -6.43
CA LEU A 84 8.78 -0.50 -6.37
C LEU A 84 8.06 -1.86 -6.20
N ILE A 85 6.85 -1.82 -5.68
CA ILE A 85 5.95 -2.94 -5.49
C ILE A 85 4.65 -2.60 -6.21
N ASP A 86 4.45 -3.21 -7.37
CA ASP A 86 3.27 -3.02 -8.19
C ASP A 86 2.09 -3.89 -7.70
N GLN A 87 0.96 -3.80 -8.40
CA GLN A 87 -0.22 -4.60 -8.05
C GLN A 87 -0.02 -6.11 -8.32
N GLY A 88 0.84 -6.47 -9.28
CA GLY A 88 1.15 -7.87 -9.60
C GLY A 88 1.92 -8.51 -8.45
N LEU A 89 3.01 -7.87 -8.03
CA LEU A 89 3.83 -8.28 -6.91
C LEU A 89 3.04 -8.29 -5.59
N MET A 90 2.10 -7.36 -5.41
CA MET A 90 1.22 -7.38 -4.23
C MET A 90 0.33 -8.63 -4.18
N LYS A 91 -0.23 -9.06 -5.33
CA LYS A 91 -1.04 -10.28 -5.42
C LYS A 91 -0.20 -11.54 -5.23
N GLU A 92 1.00 -11.57 -5.80
CA GLU A 92 1.93 -12.68 -5.60
C GLU A 92 2.34 -12.78 -4.12
N LEU A 93 2.63 -11.65 -3.48
CA LEU A 93 2.97 -11.62 -2.07
C LEU A 93 1.81 -12.14 -1.20
N ASP A 94 0.56 -11.83 -1.55
CA ASP A 94 -0.61 -12.39 -0.85
C ASP A 94 -0.67 -13.92 -0.96
N GLN A 95 -0.47 -14.47 -2.16
CA GLN A 95 -0.44 -15.92 -2.37
C GLN A 95 0.69 -16.59 -1.59
N VAL A 96 1.87 -15.98 -1.56
CA VAL A 96 3.04 -16.50 -0.84
C VAL A 96 2.85 -16.42 0.67
N LEU A 97 2.30 -15.33 1.19
CA LEU A 97 2.04 -15.15 2.61
C LEU A 97 0.96 -16.11 3.15
N SER A 98 0.06 -16.59 2.28
CA SER A 98 -0.94 -17.61 2.64
C SER A 98 -0.36 -19.00 2.93
N ARG A 99 0.88 -19.26 2.47
CA ARG A 99 1.59 -20.54 2.62
C ARG A 99 2.72 -20.40 3.65
N PRO A 100 3.23 -21.50 4.24
CA PRO A 100 4.38 -21.41 5.14
C PRO A 100 5.64 -20.89 4.40
N PRO A 101 6.51 -20.09 5.05
CA PRO A 101 7.71 -19.53 4.42
C PRO A 101 8.68 -20.57 3.83
N LYS A 102 8.61 -21.82 4.32
CA LYS A 102 9.38 -22.96 3.80
C LYS A 102 9.10 -23.22 2.32
N GLU A 103 7.86 -23.04 1.88
CA GLU A 103 7.48 -23.22 0.47
C GLU A 103 8.01 -22.08 -0.40
N GLY A 104 8.22 -20.89 0.17
CA GLY A 104 8.91 -19.76 -0.46
C GLY A 104 10.44 -19.85 -0.41
N GLY A 105 11.00 -21.01 -0.05
CA GLY A 105 12.45 -21.24 0.02
C GLY A 105 13.14 -20.63 1.24
N ILE A 106 12.40 -20.21 2.26
CA ILE A 106 12.95 -19.59 3.48
C ILE A 106 12.85 -20.57 4.66
N ALA A 107 13.96 -20.83 5.32
CA ALA A 107 14.06 -21.74 6.47
C ALA A 107 13.50 -21.13 7.77
N ARG A 108 12.28 -20.58 7.71
CA ARG A 108 11.56 -19.98 8.85
C ARG A 108 10.16 -20.59 8.97
N SER A 109 9.66 -20.64 10.20
CA SER A 109 8.35 -21.23 10.50
C SER A 109 7.17 -20.27 10.32
N ARG A 110 7.42 -18.95 10.32
CA ARG A 110 6.37 -17.93 10.21
C ARG A 110 6.82 -16.74 9.37
N TRP A 111 5.85 -16.05 8.79
CA TRP A 111 6.08 -14.76 8.16
C TRP A 111 6.22 -13.66 9.22
N ASP A 112 7.27 -12.85 9.07
CA ASP A 112 7.50 -11.63 9.81
C ASP A 112 8.11 -10.59 8.85
N GLY A 113 8.19 -9.33 9.24
CA GLY A 113 8.74 -8.26 8.40
C GLY A 113 10.15 -8.58 7.89
N VAL A 114 11.00 -9.18 8.72
CA VAL A 114 12.37 -9.59 8.32
C VAL A 114 12.34 -10.70 7.28
N VAL A 115 11.44 -11.68 7.45
CA VAL A 115 11.28 -12.81 6.53
C VAL A 115 10.78 -12.35 5.16
N VAL A 116 9.88 -11.37 5.14
CA VAL A 116 9.39 -10.76 3.89
C VAL A 116 10.48 -9.93 3.18
N VAL A 117 11.34 -9.23 3.92
CA VAL A 117 12.51 -8.56 3.32
C VAL A 117 13.43 -9.57 2.66
N GLU A 118 13.73 -10.67 3.35
CA GLU A 118 14.58 -11.76 2.83
C GLU A 118 13.96 -12.40 1.58
N TYR A 119 12.64 -12.66 1.59
CA TYR A 119 11.90 -13.15 0.44
C TYR A 119 12.05 -12.23 -0.78
N LEU A 120 11.77 -10.94 -0.59
CA LEU A 120 11.79 -9.95 -1.67
C LEU A 120 13.20 -9.72 -2.24
N ASP A 121 14.23 -9.76 -1.41
CA ASP A 121 15.62 -9.64 -1.88
C ASP A 121 16.09 -10.92 -2.61
N ARG A 122 15.64 -12.10 -2.17
CA ARG A 122 16.05 -13.37 -2.78
C ARG A 122 15.34 -13.66 -4.09
N VAL A 123 14.02 -13.48 -4.14
CA VAL A 123 13.18 -13.85 -5.30
C VAL A 123 13.07 -12.70 -6.29
N HIS A 124 12.89 -11.47 -5.82
CA HIS A 124 12.63 -10.31 -6.68
C HIS A 124 13.79 -9.32 -6.76
N ARG A 125 14.89 -9.54 -6.02
CA ARG A 125 16.03 -8.60 -5.90
C ARG A 125 15.62 -7.19 -5.45
N ILE A 126 14.53 -7.11 -4.68
CA ILE A 126 13.98 -5.87 -4.16
C ILE A 126 14.40 -5.69 -2.71
N LYS A 127 15.24 -4.68 -2.47
CA LYS A 127 15.66 -4.28 -1.11
C LYS A 127 14.71 -3.25 -0.53
N ILE A 128 14.04 -3.62 0.55
CA ILE A 128 13.17 -2.73 1.32
C ILE A 128 13.50 -2.77 2.81
N HIS A 129 13.16 -1.70 3.52
CA HIS A 129 13.25 -1.68 4.98
C HIS A 129 12.19 -2.58 5.62
N VAL A 130 12.52 -3.19 6.77
CA VAL A 130 11.61 -4.04 7.55
C VAL A 130 10.27 -3.35 7.86
N ARG A 131 10.29 -2.04 8.18
CA ARG A 131 9.07 -1.26 8.43
C ARG A 131 8.18 -1.16 7.18
N HIS A 132 8.78 -1.12 5.98
CA HIS A 132 8.02 -1.16 4.74
C HIS A 132 7.38 -2.55 4.54
N ALA A 133 8.14 -3.61 4.76
CA ALA A 133 7.61 -4.99 4.71
C ALA A 133 6.43 -5.21 5.66
N GLN A 134 6.53 -4.74 6.91
CA GLN A 134 5.43 -4.79 7.88
C GLN A 134 4.18 -4.02 7.43
N ARG A 135 4.36 -2.88 6.75
CA ARG A 135 3.23 -2.13 6.15
C ARG A 135 2.56 -2.92 5.03
N LEU A 136 3.33 -3.63 4.20
CA LEU A 136 2.78 -4.48 3.14
C LEU A 136 1.94 -5.62 3.73
N ILE A 137 2.48 -6.32 4.73
CA ILE A 137 1.76 -7.39 5.45
C ILE A 137 0.42 -6.88 6.00
N ARG A 138 0.42 -5.70 6.64
CA ARG A 138 -0.81 -5.07 7.16
C ARG A 138 -1.77 -4.64 6.05
N LYS A 139 -1.26 -4.12 4.94
CA LYS A 139 -2.06 -3.70 3.78
C LYS A 139 -2.78 -4.88 3.13
N LEU A 140 -2.17 -6.06 3.17
CA LEU A 140 -2.75 -7.33 2.73
C LEU A 140 -3.73 -7.95 3.75
N GLY A 141 -3.96 -7.29 4.89
CA GLY A 141 -4.92 -7.77 5.90
C GLY A 141 -4.35 -8.77 6.90
N TYR A 142 -3.07 -9.14 6.80
CA TYR A 142 -2.44 -10.03 7.77
C TYR A 142 -2.13 -9.29 9.08
N SER A 143 -2.44 -9.96 10.20
CA SER A 143 -2.08 -9.50 11.54
C SER A 143 -1.00 -10.39 12.14
N LEU A 144 -0.02 -9.79 12.82
CA LEU A 144 0.96 -10.53 13.59
C LEU A 144 0.27 -11.11 14.83
N ARG A 145 -0.27 -12.33 14.73
CA ARG A 145 -0.78 -13.04 15.89
C ARG A 145 0.38 -13.72 16.61
N ARG A 146 0.64 -13.29 17.85
CA ARG A 146 1.48 -14.05 18.76
C ARG A 146 0.69 -15.28 19.22
N PRO A 147 1.25 -16.50 19.16
CA PRO A 147 0.62 -17.63 19.80
C PRO A 147 0.52 -17.32 21.30
N ILE A 148 -0.72 -17.30 21.81
CA ILE A 148 -0.99 -17.18 23.24
C ILE A 148 -1.04 -18.60 23.76
N TYR A 149 -0.14 -18.94 24.68
CA TYR A 149 -0.21 -20.23 25.37
C TYR A 149 -1.41 -20.18 26.31
N ARG A 150 -2.50 -20.88 25.96
CA ARG A 150 -3.58 -21.17 26.92
C ARG A 150 -3.30 -22.52 27.53
N TYR A 151 -3.01 -22.54 28.82
CA TYR A 151 -3.12 -23.77 29.59
C TYR A 151 -4.60 -24.14 29.64
N VAL A 152 -4.97 -25.25 29.01
CA VAL A 152 -6.26 -25.89 29.26
C VAL A 152 -6.17 -26.44 30.68
N GLN A 153 -6.81 -25.78 31.65
CA GLN A 153 -6.94 -26.36 32.99
C GLN A 153 -7.75 -27.66 32.85
N ALA A 154 -7.25 -28.73 33.44
CA ALA A 154 -7.94 -30.02 33.43
C ALA A 154 -9.29 -29.88 34.15
N SER A 155 -10.36 -30.42 33.56
CA SER A 155 -11.63 -30.61 34.23
C SER A 155 -11.49 -31.67 35.32
N GLU A 156 -12.08 -31.44 36.49
CA GLU A 156 -11.88 -32.23 37.71
C GLU A 156 -12.16 -33.74 37.51
N GLU A 157 -13.04 -34.11 36.58
CA GLU A 157 -13.49 -35.49 36.34
C GLU A 157 -12.39 -36.46 35.86
N GLY A 158 -11.29 -35.97 35.27
CA GLY A 158 -10.20 -36.81 34.74
C GLY A 158 -8.88 -36.70 35.49
N VAL A 159 -8.78 -35.76 36.43
CA VAL A 159 -7.52 -35.45 37.14
C VAL A 159 -7.03 -36.61 38.02
N PRO A 160 -7.89 -37.32 38.78
CA PRO A 160 -7.43 -38.41 39.62
C PRO A 160 -6.81 -39.58 38.83
N GLY A 161 -7.45 -40.00 37.72
CA GLY A 161 -6.96 -41.09 36.87
C GLY A 161 -5.65 -40.75 36.16
N PHE A 162 -5.50 -39.50 35.70
CA PHE A 162 -4.24 -39.01 35.13
C PHE A 162 -3.08 -39.05 36.13
N TRP A 163 -3.32 -38.71 37.40
CA TRP A 163 -2.31 -38.81 38.45
C TRP A 163 -2.00 -40.25 38.86
N GLU A 164 -2.95 -41.18 38.74
CA GLU A 164 -2.71 -42.61 38.95
C GLU A 164 -1.85 -43.20 37.83
N GLU A 165 -2.09 -42.81 36.58
CA GLU A 165 -1.34 -43.29 35.40
C GLU A 165 0.11 -42.76 35.35
N LEU A 166 0.35 -41.55 35.89
CA LEU A 166 1.67 -40.92 35.96
C LEU A 166 2.58 -41.46 37.09
N LYS A 167 2.05 -42.21 38.06
CA LYS A 167 2.85 -42.74 39.18
C LYS A 167 3.65 -43.97 38.74
N LYS A 168 4.97 -43.81 38.61
CA LYS A 168 5.94 -44.88 38.26
C LYS A 168 6.23 -45.93 39.35
N THR A 169 5.41 -46.06 40.39
CA THR A 169 5.62 -47.10 41.42
C THR A 169 4.29 -47.76 41.77
N PRO A 170 4.13 -49.09 41.61
CA PRO A 170 2.88 -49.75 41.94
C PRO A 170 2.65 -49.72 43.45
N SER A 171 1.42 -49.40 43.83
CA SER A 171 0.90 -49.46 45.20
C SER A 171 1.21 -50.83 45.84
N ARG A 172 1.85 -50.80 47.02
CA ARG A 172 2.22 -51.99 47.80
C ARG A 172 0.95 -52.62 48.40
N PRO A 173 0.69 -53.94 48.25
CA PRO A 173 -0.52 -54.54 48.81
C PRO A 173 -0.49 -54.57 50.33
N GLN A 174 -1.62 -54.20 50.96
CA GLN A 174 -1.83 -54.25 52.41
C GLN A 174 -1.71 -55.69 52.93
N LYS A 175 -0.79 -55.92 53.87
CA LYS A 175 -0.70 -57.20 54.60
C LYS A 175 -1.82 -57.26 55.64
N GLN A 176 -2.71 -58.24 55.49
CA GLN A 176 -3.62 -58.68 56.56
C GLN A 176 -2.80 -59.27 57.70
N GLY A 177 -2.95 -58.73 58.91
CA GLY A 177 -2.28 -59.23 60.11
C GLY A 177 -2.78 -60.63 60.48
N PRO A 178 -1.89 -61.54 60.94
CA PRO A 178 -2.31 -62.89 61.28
C PRO A 178 -3.17 -62.88 62.57
N LYS A 179 -4.32 -63.57 62.49
CA LYS A 179 -5.12 -63.99 63.64
C LYS A 179 -4.25 -64.86 64.56
N GLY A 180 -4.14 -64.47 65.83
CA GLY A 180 -3.44 -65.29 66.83
C GLY A 180 -4.17 -66.60 67.12
N ARG A 181 -3.40 -67.62 67.51
CA ARG A 181 -3.84 -68.71 68.41
C ARG A 181 -2.65 -69.22 69.25
N PRO A 182 -2.92 -69.75 70.45
CA PRO A 182 -1.93 -69.97 71.50
C PRO A 182 -1.24 -71.34 71.38
N PHE A 183 -0.01 -71.37 71.90
CA PHE A 183 0.90 -72.51 72.19
C PHE A 183 1.12 -73.55 71.09
#